data_AF-A0A6G8I2M4-F1
#
_entry.id   AF-A0A6G8I2M4-F1
#
_cell.length_a   1.000
_cell.length_b   1.000
_cell.length_c   1.000
_cell.angle_alpha   90.00
_cell.angle_beta   90.00
_cell.angle_gamma   90.00
#
_symmetry.space_group_name_H-M   'P 1'
#
loop_
_entity.id
_entity.type
_entity.pdbx_description
1 polymer ?
#
loop_
_entity_poly.entity_id
_entity_poly.type
_entity_poly.pdbx_seq_one_letter_code
_entity_poly.pdbx_strand_id
1 'polypeptide(L)'
;MAAKKLKLSDYDTDIAKLLKEIEKKKNEKKEYEGKLKSEIGNLYYELLNLEENINLEELRDKLKNQLKQKKAFIKEQKNNNQN
;
A
#
# COMPACT_ATOMS: atom_id res chain seq x y z
N MET A 1 -43.25 9.65 37.41
CA MET A 1 -42.04 8.86 37.07
C MET A 1 -40.89 9.43 37.89
N ALA A 2 -40.23 8.61 38.72
CA ALA A 2 -39.13 9.08 39.56
C ALA A 2 -37.92 9.38 38.68
N ALA A 3 -37.55 10.65 38.54
CA ALA A 3 -36.26 11.02 38.01
C ALA A 3 -35.18 10.40 38.91
N LYS A 4 -34.39 9.47 38.37
CA LYS A 4 -33.20 8.96 39.07
C LYS A 4 -32.34 10.16 39.44
N LYS A 5 -32.24 10.49 40.73
CA LYS A 5 -31.23 11.43 41.23
C LYS A 5 -29.87 10.75 41.05
N LEU A 6 -29.19 11.05 39.95
CA LEU A 6 -27.78 10.70 39.76
C LEU A 6 -27.01 11.28 40.94
N LYS A 7 -26.27 10.42 41.64
CA LYS A 7 -25.38 10.85 42.71
C LYS A 7 -24.08 11.35 42.10
N LEU A 8 -23.37 12.23 42.80
CA LEU A 8 -22.06 12.73 42.35
C LEU A 8 -21.10 11.57 41.99
N SER A 9 -21.17 10.47 42.73
CA SER A 9 -20.41 9.22 42.51
C SER A 9 -20.66 8.54 41.15
N ASP A 10 -21.84 8.76 40.55
CA ASP A 10 -22.18 8.19 39.25
C ASP A 10 -21.39 8.92 38.14
N TYR A 11 -21.24 10.25 38.28
CA TYR A 11 -20.42 11.06 37.38
C TYR A 11 -18.93 10.73 37.52
N ASP A 12 -18.42 10.51 38.73
CA ASP A 12 -17.02 10.08 38.95
C ASP A 12 -16.73 8.74 38.24
N THR A 13 -17.69 7.82 38.30
CA THR A 13 -17.59 6.52 37.62
C THR A 13 -17.55 6.69 36.10
N ASP A 14 -18.39 7.56 35.55
CA ASP A 14 -18.44 7.81 34.11
C ASP A 14 -17.21 8.58 33.63
N ILE A 15 -16.67 9.52 34.41
CA ILE A 15 -15.39 10.18 34.15
C ILE A 15 -14.26 9.13 34.12
N ALA A 16 -14.22 8.21 35.08
CA ALA A 16 -13.21 7.15 35.12
C ALA A 16 -13.29 6.22 33.89
N LYS A 17 -14.50 5.90 33.41
CA LYS A 17 -14.69 5.14 32.17
C LYS A 17 -14.19 5.91 30.95
N LEU A 18 -14.59 7.18 30.81
CA LEU A 18 -14.19 8.03 29.69
C LEU A 18 -12.67 8.20 29.64
N LEU A 19 -12.00 8.36 30.79
CA LEU A 19 -10.54 8.42 30.85
C LEU A 19 -9.87 7.14 30.34
N LYS A 20 -10.38 5.96 30.71
CA LYS A 20 -9.88 4.68 30.19
C LYS A 20 -10.10 4.54 28.69
N GLU A 21 -11.25 4.97 28.18
CA GLU A 21 -11.53 4.95 26.73
C GLU A 21 -10.59 5.89 25.96
N ILE A 22 -10.33 7.10 26.49
CA ILE A 22 -9.38 8.04 25.90
C ILE A 22 -7.98 7.42 25.85
N GLU A 23 -7.54 6.78 26.93
CA GLU A 23 -6.22 6.14 26.97
C GLU A 23 -6.12 4.99 25.96
N LYS A 24 -7.15 4.15 25.88
CA LYS A 24 -7.25 3.09 24.87
C LYS A 24 -7.15 3.67 23.46
N LYS A 25 -7.94 4.70 23.15
CA LYS A 25 -7.95 5.36 21.83
C LYS A 25 -6.61 6.01 21.48
N LYS A 26 -5.90 6.56 22.46
CA LYS A 26 -4.54 7.09 22.26
C LYS A 26 -3.55 5.99 21.87
N ASN A 27 -3.65 4.82 22.48
CA ASN A 27 -2.77 3.68 22.15
C ASN A 27 -3.10 3.11 20.77
N GLU A 28 -4.39 2.92 20.44
CA GLU A 28 -4.83 2.50 19.10
C GLU A 28 -4.31 3.47 18.01
N LYS A 29 -4.37 4.78 18.28
CA LYS A 29 -3.83 5.79 17.36
C LYS A 29 -2.31 5.66 17.17
N LYS A 30 -1.54 5.49 18.25
CA LYS A 30 -0.08 5.32 18.17
C LYS A 30 0.31 4.08 17.37
N GLU A 31 -0.39 2.96 17.58
CA GLU A 31 -0.16 1.73 16.81
C GLU A 31 -0.46 1.92 15.32
N TYR A 32 -1.57 2.59 15.01
CA TYR A 32 -1.94 2.91 13.63
C TYR A 32 -0.90 3.80 12.93
N GLU A 33 -0.47 4.88 13.59
CA GLU A 33 0.59 5.78 13.08
C GLU A 33 1.92 5.02 12.89
N GLY A 34 2.26 4.12 13.81
CA GLY A 34 3.44 3.25 13.69
C GLY A 34 3.40 2.33 12.47
N LYS A 35 2.23 1.70 12.21
CA LYS A 35 2.02 0.86 11.02
C LYS A 35 2.14 1.66 9.73
N LEU A 36 1.47 2.81 9.64
CA LEU A 36 1.56 3.69 8.48
C LEU A 36 2.99 4.13 8.21
N LYS A 37 3.75 4.50 9.24
CA LYS A 37 5.15 4.89 9.08
C LYS A 37 5.99 3.75 8.49
N SER A 38 5.76 2.51 8.94
CA SER A 38 6.44 1.34 8.39
C SER A 38 6.04 1.07 6.94
N GLU A 39 4.76 1.16 6.61
CA GLU A 39 4.27 0.98 5.23
C GLU A 39 4.87 2.01 4.27
N ILE A 40 4.89 3.29 4.68
CA ILE A 40 5.53 4.36 3.90
C ILE A 40 7.02 4.09 3.72
N GLY A 41 7.72 3.65 4.77
CA GLY A 41 9.13 3.29 4.69
C GLY A 41 9.41 2.17 3.67
N ASN A 42 8.57 1.13 3.69
CA ASN A 42 8.68 0.02 2.74
C ASN A 42 8.40 0.46 1.30
N LEU A 43 7.33 1.24 1.08
CA LEU A 43 7.00 1.79 -0.25
C LEU A 43 8.12 2.69 -0.79
N TYR A 44 8.75 3.48 0.07
CA TYR A 44 9.88 4.33 -0.31
C TYR A 44 11.11 3.48 -0.71
N TYR A 45 11.39 2.42 0.05
CA TYR A 45 12.45 1.48 -0.30
C TYR A 45 12.17 0.73 -1.62
N GLU A 46 10.94 0.29 -1.84
CA GLU A 46 10.51 -0.30 -3.12
C GLU A 46 10.69 0.68 -4.28
N LEU A 47 10.32 1.95 -4.10
CA LEU A 47 10.49 2.99 -5.12
C LEU A 47 11.97 3.22 -5.46
N LEU A 48 12.85 3.31 -4.47
CA LEU A 48 14.30 3.44 -4.68
C LEU A 48 14.87 2.24 -5.43
N ASN A 49 14.45 1.03 -5.06
CA ASN A 49 14.88 -0.17 -5.78
C ASN A 49 14.35 -0.22 -7.21
N LEU A 50 13.14 0.29 -7.49
CA LEU A 50 12.66 0.41 -8.87
C LEU A 50 13.47 1.43 -9.66
N GLU A 51 13.90 2.52 -9.04
CA GLU A 51 14.77 3.53 -9.67
C GLU A 51 16.16 2.95 -10.00
N GLU A 52 16.74 2.13 -9.11
CA GLU A 52 18.02 1.45 -9.38
C GLU A 52 17.92 0.29 -10.38
N ASN A 53 16.78 -0.42 -10.42
CA ASN A 53 16.64 -1.66 -11.20
C ASN A 53 16.02 -1.50 -12.60
N ILE A 54 15.53 -0.32 -12.98
CA ILE A 54 15.09 -0.09 -14.37
C ILE A 54 16.27 0.42 -15.20
N ASN A 55 17.08 -0.51 -15.69
CA ASN A 55 17.99 -0.20 -16.79
C ASN A 55 17.19 -0.05 -18.09
N LEU A 56 16.74 1.19 -18.35
CA LEU A 56 15.96 1.54 -19.54
C LEU A 56 16.64 1.15 -20.85
N GLU A 57 17.98 1.11 -20.88
CA GLU A 57 18.73 0.67 -22.06
C GLU A 57 18.58 -0.84 -22.30
N GLU A 58 18.65 -1.64 -21.24
CA GLU A 58 18.46 -3.09 -21.33
C GLU A 58 17.03 -3.45 -21.76
N LEU A 59 16.04 -2.74 -21.21
CA LEU A 59 14.64 -2.89 -21.61
C LEU A 59 14.42 -2.51 -23.08
N ARG A 60 15.00 -1.38 -23.51
CA ARG A 60 14.97 -0.93 -24.92
C ARG A 60 15.54 -1.99 -25.86
N ASP A 61 16.66 -2.60 -25.48
CA ASP A 61 17.36 -3.56 -26.33
C ASP A 61 16.61 -4.90 -26.38
N LYS A 62 15.99 -5.34 -25.27
CA LYS A 62 15.04 -6.47 -25.25
C LYS A 62 13.85 -6.24 -26.18
N LEU A 63 13.21 -5.06 -26.11
CA LEU A 63 12.08 -4.71 -26.97
C LEU A 63 12.46 -4.66 -28.46
N LYS A 64 13.64 -4.11 -28.80
CA LYS A 64 14.16 -4.13 -30.17
C LYS A 64 14.33 -5.54 -30.71
N ASN A 65 14.86 -6.46 -29.90
CA ASN A 65 15.05 -7.85 -30.31
C ASN A 65 13.72 -8.59 -30.50
N GLN A 66 12.74 -8.39 -29.61
CA GLN A 66 11.40 -8.94 -29.77
C GLN A 66 10.71 -8.42 -31.04
N LEU A 67 10.87 -7.13 -31.38
CA LEU A 67 10.36 -6.56 -32.62
C LEU A 67 11.02 -7.19 -33.86
N LYS A 68 12.34 -7.40 -33.84
CA LYS A 68 13.04 -8.08 -34.94
C LYS A 68 12.54 -9.51 -35.13
N GLN A 69 12.39 -10.27 -34.04
CA GLN A 69 11.89 -11.65 -34.06
C GLN A 69 10.46 -11.71 -34.60
N LYS A 70 9.55 -10.84 -34.13
CA LYS A 70 8.18 -10.76 -34.67
C LYS A 70 8.16 -10.43 -36.16
N LYS A 71 8.99 -9.49 -36.62
CA LYS A 71 9.08 -9.15 -38.04
C LYS A 71 9.58 -10.32 -38.88
N ALA A 72 10.58 -11.05 -38.40
CA ALA A 72 11.09 -12.26 -39.06
C ALA A 72 10.01 -13.34 -39.16
N PHE A 73 9.32 -13.64 -38.05
CA PHE A 73 8.23 -14.61 -38.01
C PHE A 73 7.08 -14.26 -38.97
N ILE A 74 6.65 -12.99 -39.02
CA ILE A 74 5.61 -12.54 -39.96
C ILE A 74 6.07 -12.69 -41.42
N LYS A 75 7.36 -12.43 -41.70
CA LYS A 75 7.93 -12.59 -43.04
C LYS A 75 7.95 -14.06 -43.47
N GLU A 76 8.35 -14.96 -42.57
CA GLU A 76 8.35 -16.41 -42.82
C GLU A 76 6.94 -16.96 -43.04
N GLN A 77 5.96 -16.54 -42.23
CA GLN A 77 4.54 -16.89 -42.41
C GLN A 77 4.00 -16.45 -43.77
N LYS A 78 4.35 -15.24 -44.22
CA LYS A 78 3.92 -14.74 -45.54
C LYS A 78 4.55 -15.54 -46.70
N ASN A 79 5.82 -15.91 -46.57
CA ASN A 79 6.52 -16.69 -47.60
C ASN A 79 5.99 -18.13 -47.67
N ASN A 80 5.62 -18.74 -46.53
CA ASN A 80 5.09 -20.10 -46.49
C ASN A 80 3.63 -20.19 -46.99
N ASN A 81 2.86 -19.11 -46.94
CA ASN A 81 1.49 -19.06 -47.49
C ASN A 81 1.44 -18.70 -48.99
N GLN A 82 2.59 -18.45 -49.63
CA GLN A 82 2.68 -18.13 -51.06
C GLN A 82 3.28 -19.26 -51.92
N ASN A 83 3.77 -20.33 -51.30
CA ASN A 83 4.18 -21.58 -51.94
C ASN A 83 3.08 -22.64 -51.80
#